data_AF-A0A7J2UPM6-F1
#
_entry.id   AF-A0A7J2UPM6-F1
#
_cell.length_a   1.000
_cell.length_b   1.000
_cell.length_c   1.000
_cell.angle_alpha   90.00
_cell.angle_beta   90.00
_cell.angle_gamma   90.00
#
_symmetry.space_group_name_H-M   'P 1'
#
loop_
_entity.id
_entity.type
_entity.pdbx_description
1 polymer ?
#
loop_
_entity_poly.entity_id
_entity_poly.type
_entity_poly.pdbx_seq_one_letter_code
_entity_poly.pdbx_strand_id
1 'polypeptide(L)' 'MKRKIRIKLQGTVSVVRLMAALGELGADIDAESVGGAIDIRIHGSKEEIKSVERKIREIARKITNEAGGTEE' A
#
# COMPACT_ATOMS: atom_id res chain seq x y z
N MET A 1 -13.77 12.78 2.57
CA MET A 1 -13.13 12.91 1.23
C MET A 1 -12.64 11.54 0.79
N LYS A 2 -12.36 11.31 -0.50
CA LYS A 2 -11.76 10.05 -0.97
C LYS A 2 -10.54 10.30 -1.84
N ARG A 3 -9.48 9.51 -1.64
CA ARG A 3 -8.22 9.59 -2.40
C ARG A 3 -7.91 8.20 -2.95
N LYS A 4 -7.64 8.12 -4.25
CA LYS A 4 -7.24 6.86 -4.89
C LYS A 4 -5.75 6.90 -5.19
N ILE A 5 -5.04 5.85 -4.81
CA ILE A 5 -3.64 5.61 -5.14
C ILE A 5 -3.50 4.23 -5.76
N ARG A 6 -2.57 4.10 -6.70
CA ARG A 6 -2.28 2.83 -7.37
C ARG A 6 -0.82 2.50 -7.17
N ILE A 7 -0.53 1.32 -6.62
CA ILE A 7 0.83 0.86 -6.34
C ILE A 7 1.08 -0.38 -7.18
N LYS A 8 2.08 -0.31 -8.04
CA LYS A 8 2.58 -1.48 -8.78
C LYS A 8 3.60 -2.19 -7.90
N LEU A 9 3.45 -3.50 -7.76
CA LEU A 9 4.38 -4.35 -7.01
C LEU A 9 4.80 -5.51 -7.90
N GLN A 10 6.06 -5.91 -7.81
CA GLN A 10 6.53 -7.11 -8.50
C GLN A 10 6.30 -8.33 -7.63
N GLY A 11 5.54 -9.29 -8.17
CA GLY A 11 5.28 -10.58 -7.53
C GLY A 11 4.11 -10.59 -6.55
N THR A 12 3.42 -11.74 -6.49
CA THR A 12 2.27 -11.97 -5.61
C THR A 12 2.63 -11.82 -4.13
N VAL A 13 3.86 -12.20 -3.73
CA VAL A 13 4.34 -12.09 -2.34
C VAL A 13 4.33 -10.64 -1.87
N SER A 14 4.83 -9.72 -2.68
CA SER A 14 4.84 -8.29 -2.38
C SER A 14 3.41 -7.75 -2.23
N VAL A 15 2.49 -8.19 -3.08
CA VAL A 15 1.07 -7.81 -3.03
C VAL A 15 0.42 -8.25 -1.72
N VAL A 16 0.62 -9.51 -1.34
CA VAL A 16 0.07 -10.07 -0.08
C VAL A 16 0.65 -9.33 1.13
N ARG A 17 1.97 -9.07 1.15
CA ARG A 17 2.61 -8.31 2.24
C ARG A 17 2.04 -6.89 2.37
N LEU A 18 1.81 -6.21 1.24
CA LEU A 18 1.23 -4.87 1.28
C LEU A 18 -0.22 -4.93 1.80
N MET A 19 -1.04 -5.88 1.35
CA MET A 19 -2.41 -6.03 1.85
C MET A 19 -2.47 -6.33 3.35
N ALA A 20 -1.59 -7.18 3.87
CA ALA A 20 -1.50 -7.45 5.30
C ALA A 20 -1.18 -6.17 6.09
N ALA A 21 -0.15 -5.43 5.66
CA ALA A 21 0.24 -4.18 6.31
C ALA A 21 -0.83 -3.08 6.22
N LEU A 22 -1.65 -3.06 5.16
CA LEU A 22 -2.81 -2.18 5.05
C LEU A 22 -3.89 -2.53 6.07
N GLY A 23 -4.14 -3.82 6.33
CA GLY A 23 -5.08 -4.27 7.36
C GLY A 23 -4.67 -3.83 8.77
N GLU A 24 -3.36 -3.74 9.04
CA GLU A 24 -2.83 -3.28 10.32
C GLU A 24 -2.86 -1.75 10.49
N LEU A 25 -3.09 -0.99 9.41
CA LEU A 25 -3.05 0.48 9.46
C LEU A 25 -4.20 1.09 10.28
N GLY A 26 -5.24 0.31 10.58
CA GLY A 26 -6.41 0.75 11.35
C GLY A 26 -7.15 1.94 10.73
N ALA A 27 -7.02 2.12 9.42
CA ALA A 27 -7.59 3.23 8.67
C ALA A 27 -8.78 2.75 7.83
N ASP A 28 -9.68 3.69 7.49
CA ASP A 28 -10.78 3.42 6.55
C ASP A 28 -10.24 3.42 5.11
N ILE A 29 -9.87 2.22 4.64
CA ILE A 29 -9.23 2.00 3.33
C ILE A 29 -9.83 0.79 2.62
N ASP A 30 -10.21 0.97 1.36
CA ASP A 30 -10.49 -0.13 0.44
C ASP A 30 -9.24 -0.45 -0.38
N ALA A 31 -8.83 -1.72 -0.44
CA ALA A 31 -7.71 -2.16 -1.26
C ALA A 31 -8.13 -3.31 -2.18
N GLU A 32 -7.84 -3.19 -3.48
CA GLU A 32 -8.15 -4.19 -4.48
C GLU A 32 -6.91 -4.54 -5.30
N SER A 33 -6.65 -5.83 -5.49
CA SER A 33 -5.57 -6.31 -6.36
C SER A 33 -6.06 -6.41 -7.80
N VAL A 34 -5.45 -5.64 -8.71
CA VAL A 34 -5.79 -5.59 -10.14
C VAL A 34 -4.53 -5.83 -10.96
N GLY A 35 -4.38 -7.04 -11.50
CA GLY A 35 -3.36 -7.37 -12.51
C GLY A 35 -1.91 -7.02 -12.11
N GLY A 36 -1.49 -7.38 -10.90
CA GLY A 36 -0.13 -7.09 -10.40
C GLY A 36 0.05 -5.68 -9.82
N ALA A 37 -1.05 -4.95 -9.62
CA ALA A 37 -1.07 -3.69 -8.87
C ALA A 37 -2.12 -3.76 -7.76
N ILE A 38 -1.99 -2.89 -6.76
CA ILE A 38 -3.01 -2.66 -5.75
C ILE A 38 -3.58 -1.26 -5.95
N ASP A 39 -4.89 -1.19 -6.16
CA ASP A 39 -5.66 0.05 -6.14
C ASP A 39 -6.19 0.25 -4.72
N ILE A 40 -5.76 1.33 -4.07
CA ILE A 40 -6.11 1.65 -2.68
C ILE A 40 -6.93 2.94 -2.67
N ARG A 41 -8.07 2.93 -1.99
CA ARG A 41 -8.94 4.10 -1.77
C ARG A 41 -8.91 4.42 -0.30
N ILE A 42 -8.48 5.62 0.03
CA ILE A 42 -8.40 6.13 1.41
C ILE A 42 -9.60 7.02 1.65
N HIS A 43 -10.33 6.73 2.72
CA HIS A 43 -11.50 7.46 3.19
C HIS A 43 -11.16 8.19 4.48
N GLY A 44 -11.74 9.38 4.67
CA GLY A 44 -11.52 10.20 5.87
C GLY A 44 -11.34 11.68 5.58
N SER A 45 -10.76 12.38 6.55
CA SER A 45 -10.45 13.81 6.49
C SER A 45 -9.20 14.09 5.65
N LYS A 46 -9.03 15.32 5.17
CA LYS A 46 -7.87 15.70 4.32
C LYS A 46 -6.53 15.42 5.00
N GLU A 47 -6.43 15.63 6.31
CA GLU A 47 -5.23 15.38 7.11
C GLU A 47 -4.98 13.88 7.32
N GLU A 48 -6.02 13.12 7.64
CA GLU A 48 -5.94 11.66 7.75
C GLU A 48 -5.50 11.03 6.44
N ILE A 49 -6.10 11.44 5.32
CA ILE A 49 -5.73 10.96 3.99
C ILE A 49 -4.25 11.21 3.72
N LYS A 50 -3.71 12.40 4.04
CA LYS A 50 -2.29 12.69 3.86
C LYS A 50 -1.40 11.79 4.74
N SER A 51 -1.79 11.59 5.99
CA SER A 51 -1.05 10.75 6.93
C SER A 51 -1.02 9.29 6.47
N VAL A 52 -2.18 8.75 6.09
CA VAL A 52 -2.34 7.39 5.57
C VAL A 52 -1.63 7.23 4.23
N GLU A 53 -1.76 8.19 3.29
CA GLU A 53 -1.05 8.14 2.00
C GLU A 53 0.47 8.05 2.21
N ARG A 54 1.02 8.84 3.14
CA ARG A 54 2.46 8.79 3.47
C ARG A 54 2.85 7.42 4.01
N LYS A 55 2.12 6.89 5.01
CA LYS A 55 2.39 5.56 5.59
C LYS A 55 2.34 4.45 4.54
N ILE A 56 1.31 4.45 3.67
CA ILE A 56 1.17 3.44 2.62
C ILE A 56 2.36 3.47 1.65
N ARG A 57 2.79 4.67 1.24
CA ARG A 57 3.97 4.81 0.36
C ARG A 57 5.25 4.31 1.02
N GLU A 58 5.43 4.56 2.32
CA GLU A 58 6.59 4.07 3.07
C GLU A 58 6.60 2.53 3.15
N ILE A 59 5.45 1.92 3.45
CA ILE A 59 5.29 0.46 3.48
C ILE A 59 5.58 -0.14 2.10
N ALA A 60 4.97 0.39 1.05
CA ALA A 60 5.19 -0.08 -0.31
C ALA A 60 6.67 0.04 -0.74
N ARG A 61 7.36 1.12 -0.32
CA ARG A 61 8.79 1.29 -0.56
C ARG A 61 9.61 0.24 0.18
N LYS A 62 9.33 -0.02 1.46
CA LYS A 62 10.03 -1.07 2.24
C LYS A 62 9.88 -2.43 1.58
N ILE A 63 8.64 -2.81 1.21
CA ILE A 63 8.37 -4.10 0.55
C ILE A 63 9.10 -4.22 -0.79
N THR A 64 9.11 -3.14 -1.58
CA THR A 64 9.84 -3.13 -2.86
C THR A 64 11.35 -3.26 -2.64
N ASN A 65 11.90 -2.59 -1.63
CA ASN A 65 13.33 -2.62 -1.35
C ASN A 65 13.78 -3.97 -0.76
N GLU A 66 12.96 -4.58 0.11
CA GLU A 66 13.20 -5.93 0.64
C GLU A 66 13.08 -7.00 -0.45
N ALA A 67 12.17 -6.82 -1.41
CA ALA A 67 12.05 -7.74 -2.55
C ALA A 67 13.21 -7.62 -3.55
N GLY A 68 13.95 -6.50 -3.56
CA GLY A 68 15.16 -6.30 -4.35
C GLY A 68 16.46 -6.56 -3.59
N GLY A 69 16.41 -6.79 -2.28
CA GLY A 69 17.56 -6.95 -1.40
C GLY A 69 17.90 -8.41 -1.11
N THR A 70 18.04 -9.24 -2.14
CA THR A 70 18.71 -10.55 -2.04
C THR A 70 19.97 -10.52 -2.89
N GLU A 71 20.95 -9.75 -2.45
CA GLU A 71 22.34 -9.88 -2.88
C GLU A 71 23.22 -9.76 -1.63
N GLU A 72 23.45 -10.89 -0.96
CA GLU A 72 24.68 -11.21 -0.23
C GLU A 72 24.99 -12.71 -0.43
#